data_AF-A0A844XQH5-F1
#
_entry.id   AF-A0A844XQH5-F1
#
_cell.length_a   1.000
_cell.length_b   1.000
_cell.length_c   1.000
_cell.angle_alpha   90.00
_cell.angle_beta   90.00
_cell.angle_gamma   90.00
#
_symmetry.space_group_name_H-M   'P 1'
#
loop_
_entity.id
_entity.type
_entity.pdbx_description
1 polymer ?
#
loop_
_entity_poly.entity_id
_entity_poly.type
_entity_poly.pdbx_seq_one_letter_code
_entity_poly.pdbx_strand_id
1 'polypeptide(L)' 'MPLYSLQFEDDDLGQPKRMEFTSDSPATALSLLQTEGVRRSVKLWEGDRLLGTLMRDRRGVWHLGKEPLHLS' A
#
# COMPACT_ATOMS: atom_id res chain seq x y z
N MET A 1 19.15 4.22 -5.72
CA MET A 1 17.75 4.42 -5.29
C MET A 1 17.12 3.04 -5.11
N PRO A 2 16.62 2.69 -3.92
CA PRO A 2 15.92 1.43 -3.68
C PRO A 2 14.75 1.19 -4.64
N LEU A 3 14.46 -0.09 -4.90
CA LEU A 3 13.27 -0.54 -5.63
C LEU A 3 12.19 -0.94 -4.62
N TYR A 4 11.03 -0.31 -4.72
CA TYR A 4 9.86 -0.62 -3.92
C TYR A 4 8.77 -1.22 -4.79
N SER A 5 7.84 -1.95 -4.16
CA SER A 5 6.62 -2.36 -4.82
C SER A 5 5.39 -2.28 -3.92
N LEU A 6 4.28 -1.88 -4.51
CA LEU A 6 2.94 -1.92 -3.94
C LEU A 6 2.24 -3.17 -4.47
N GLN A 7 1.79 -4.04 -3.58
CA GLN A 7 1.03 -5.23 -3.93
C GLN A 7 -0.39 -5.10 -3.39
N PHE A 8 -1.34 -5.15 -4.32
CA PHE A 8 -2.76 -5.17 -4.06
C PHE A 8 -3.26 -6.60 -4.23
N GLU A 9 -3.99 -7.09 -3.24
CA GLU A 9 -4.58 -8.43 -3.27
C GLU A 9 -5.94 -8.43 -3.97
N ASP A 10 -6.48 -9.63 -4.18
CA ASP A 10 -7.83 -9.83 -4.67
C ASP A 10 -8.79 -9.72 -3.48
N ASP A 11 -9.32 -8.52 -3.28
CA ASP A 11 -10.11 -8.14 -2.10
C ASP A 11 -11.51 -7.63 -2.45
N ASP A 12 -11.96 -7.84 -3.69
CA ASP A 12 -13.20 -7.29 -4.26
C ASP A 12 -13.31 -5.74 -4.24
N LEU A 13 -12.25 -5.03 -3.83
CA LEU A 13 -12.21 -3.56 -3.76
C LEU A 13 -11.46 -2.92 -4.94
N GLY A 14 -10.89 -3.74 -5.81
CA GLY A 14 -10.23 -3.33 -7.05
C GLY A 14 -9.45 -4.48 -7.68
N GLN A 15 -8.91 -4.26 -8.89
CA GLN A 15 -8.14 -5.31 -9.55
C GLN A 15 -6.84 -5.62 -8.80
N PRO A 16 -6.54 -6.90 -8.48
CA PRO A 16 -5.25 -7.27 -7.92
C PRO A 16 -4.15 -6.85 -8.89
N LYS A 17 -3.10 -6.22 -8.36
CA LYS A 17 -1.99 -5.73 -9.17
C LYS A 17 -0.73 -5.53 -8.34
N ARG A 18 0.41 -5.48 -9.02
CA ARG A 18 1.68 -5.07 -8.44
C ARG A 18 2.20 -3.85 -9.20
N MET A 19 2.64 -2.84 -8.48
CA MET A 19 3.22 -1.63 -9.04
C MET A 19 4.62 -1.44 -8.46
N GLU A 20 5.60 -1.26 -9.32
CA GLU A 20 6.99 -1.03 -8.92
C GLU A 20 7.36 0.44 -9.09
N PHE A 21 8.20 0.94 -8.19
CA PHE A 21 8.72 2.30 -8.27
C PHE A 21 10.09 2.40 -7.59
N THR A 22 10.95 3.27 -8.10
CA THR A 22 12.22 3.62 -7.46
C THR A 22 12.09 4.97 -6.76
N SER A 23 12.60 5.05 -5.53
CA SER A 23 12.59 6.28 -4.73
C SER A 23 13.68 6.22 -3.68
N ASP A 24 14.07 7.36 -3.12
CA ASP A 24 14.93 7.40 -1.93
C ASP A 24 14.16 7.10 -0.63
N SER A 25 12.82 7.15 -0.67
CA SER A 25 11.97 6.92 0.50
C SER A 25 10.74 6.06 0.17
N PRO A 26 10.39 5.10 1.05
CA PRO A 26 9.16 4.33 0.90
C PRO A 26 7.90 5.20 1.04
N ALA A 27 8.00 6.38 1.65
CA ALA A 27 6.87 7.30 1.85
C ALA A 27 6.24 7.78 0.53
N THR A 28 6.97 7.73 -0.59
CA THR A 28 6.43 8.01 -1.94
C THR A 28 5.23 7.12 -2.29
N ALA A 29 5.14 5.92 -1.68
CA ALA A 29 3.96 5.06 -1.78
C ALA A 29 2.64 5.79 -1.48
N LEU A 30 2.62 6.65 -0.45
CA LEU A 30 1.39 7.33 -0.02
C LEU A 30 0.85 8.28 -1.11
N SER A 31 1.74 8.91 -1.87
CA SER A 31 1.36 9.77 -3.01
C SER A 31 0.82 8.94 -4.18
N LEU A 32 1.46 7.80 -4.49
CA LEU A 32 1.02 6.89 -5.55
C LEU A 32 -0.34 6.26 -5.25
N LEU A 33 -0.64 6.05 -3.97
CA LEU A 33 -1.90 5.47 -3.51
C LEU A 33 -3.04 6.49 -3.36
N GLN A 34 -2.83 7.79 -3.59
CA GLN A 34 -3.88 8.80 -3.40
C GLN A 34 -5.11 8.59 -4.30
N THR A 35 -4.91 7.99 -5.47
CA THR A 35 -5.94 7.69 -6.47
C THR A 35 -6.63 6.35 -6.24
N GLU A 36 -6.12 5.51 -5.33
CA GLU A 36 -6.71 4.21 -5.00
C GLU A 36 -7.93 4.36 -4.07
N GLY A 37 -8.83 3.39 -4.15
CA GLY A 37 -10.03 3.35 -3.32
C GLY A 37 -9.73 3.27 -1.82
N VAL A 38 -10.60 3.86 -1.00
CA VAL A 38 -10.53 3.74 0.47
C VAL A 38 -10.78 2.29 0.91
N ARG A 39 -10.30 1.94 2.11
CA ARG A 39 -10.39 0.62 2.76
C ARG A 39 -9.68 -0.51 2.01
N ARG A 40 -8.92 -0.19 0.97
CA ARG A 40 -8.09 -1.15 0.26
C ARG A 40 -6.77 -1.35 0.99
N SER A 41 -6.46 -2.59 1.34
CA SER A 41 -5.17 -2.92 1.96
C SER A 41 -4.10 -3.10 0.88
N VAL A 42 -2.92 -2.52 1.10
CA VAL A 42 -1.81 -2.58 0.16
C VAL A 42 -0.53 -2.93 0.89
N LYS A 43 0.15 -3.99 0.45
CA LYS A 43 1.47 -4.35 0.99
C LYS A 43 2.55 -3.52 0.32
N LEU A 44 3.42 -2.91 1.12
CA LEU A 44 4.59 -2.16 0.67
C LEU A 44 5.86 -2.98 0.91
N TRP A 45 6.60 -3.22 -0.16
CA TRP A 45 7.82 -4.00 -0.17
C TRP A 45 9.03 -3.16 -0.60
N GLU A 46 10.21 -3.47 -0.08
CA GLU A 46 11.52 -3.04 -0.59
C GLU A 46 12.29 -4.28 -1.03
N GLY A 47 12.42 -4.49 -2.35
CA GLY A 47 12.80 -5.80 -2.90
C GLY A 47 11.87 -6.91 -2.36
N ASP A 48 12.45 -7.88 -1.68
CA ASP A 48 11.74 -9.02 -1.06
C ASP A 48 11.35 -8.77 0.41
N ARG A 49 11.69 -7.61 0.97
CA ARG A 49 11.39 -7.26 2.36
C ARG A 49 10.04 -6.56 2.46
N LEU A 50 9.08 -7.17 3.16
CA LEU A 50 7.84 -6.51 3.53
C LEU A 50 8.13 -5.40 4.55
N LEU A 51 7.81 -4.16 4.21
CA LEU A 51 7.91 -3.01 5.11
C LEU A 51 6.64 -2.86 5.95
N GLY A 52 5.48 -3.17 5.36
CA GLY A 52 4.21 -3.20 6.07
C GLY A 52 3.00 -3.17 5.14
N THR A 53 1.82 -3.09 5.73
CA THR A 53 0.53 -2.97 5.05
C THR A 53 -0.04 -1.59 5.31
N LEU A 54 -0.44 -0.91 4.23
CA LEU A 54 -1.05 0.41 4.24
C LEU A 54 -2.55 0.30 3.94
N MET A 55 -3.35 1.13 4.59
CA MET A 55 -4.76 1.30 4.23
C MET A 55 -5.23 2.72 4.50
N ARG A 56 -5.99 3.29 3.55
CA ARG A 56 -6.64 4.59 3.73
C ARG A 56 -8.05 4.40 4.25
N ASP A 57 -8.39 5.02 5.37
CA ASP A 57 -9.75 4.94 5.89
C ASP A 57 -10.73 5.86 5.13
N ARG A 58 -12.01 5.78 5.47
CA ARG A 58 -13.07 6.60 4.86
C ARG A 58 -12.94 8.10 5.17
N ARG A 59 -12.15 8.48 6.17
CA ARG A 59 -11.84 9.87 6.53
C ARG A 59 -10.59 10.37 5.81
N GLY A 60 -9.95 9.52 5.01
CA GLY A 60 -8.77 9.83 4.23
C GLY A 60 -7.45 9.66 4.99
N VAL A 61 -7.45 9.11 6.20
CA VAL A 61 -6.26 8.89 7.03
C VAL A 61 -5.57 7.60 6.62
N TRP A 62 -4.25 7.63 6.48
CA TRP A 62 -3.42 6.46 6.21
C TRP A 62 -3.05 5.75 7.51
N HIS A 63 -3.25 4.43 7.52
CA HIS A 63 -2.86 3.54 8.59
C HIS A 63 -1.76 2.58 8.10
N LEU A 64 -0.79 2.28 8.96
CA LEU A 64 0.33 1.36 8.70
C LEU A 64 0.34 0.25 9.75
N GLY A 65 0.38 -1.01 9.31
CA GLY A 65 0.42 -2.19 10.17
C GLY A 65 1.29 -3.31 9.61
N LYS A 66 1.43 -4.42 10.37
CA LYS A 66 2.17 -5.62 9.92
C LYS A 66 1.30 -6.62 9.15
N GLU A 67 -0.01 -6.51 9.28
CA GLU A 67 -1.02 -7.42 8.73
C GLU A 67 -2.13 -6.60 8.04
N PRO A 68 -3.03 -7.24 7.27
CA PRO A 68 -4.24 -6.60 6.78
C PRO A 68 -4.97 -5.87 7.91
N LEU A 69 -5.26 -4.59 7.68
CA LEU A 69 -5.83 -3.74 8.71
C LEU A 69 -7.36 -3.89 8.68
N HIS A 70 -7.93 -4.36 9.78
CA HIS A 70 -9.38 -4.39 9.97
C HIS A 70 -9.82 -3.12 10.72
N LEU A 71 -10.31 -2.13 9.98
CA LEU A 71 -10.95 -0.96 10.60
C LEU A 71 -12.40 -1.29 10.93
N SER A 72 -12.71 -1.30 12.23
CA SER A 72 -14.05 -1.37 12.80
C SER A 72 -14.94 -0.21 12.35
#